data_AF-A0AAU7FAD6-F1
#
_entry.id   AF-A0AAU7FAD6-F1
#
_cell.length_a   1.000
_cell.length_b   1.000
_cell.length_c   1.000
_cell.angle_alpha   90.00
_cell.angle_beta   90.00
_cell.angle_gamma   90.00
#
_symmetry.space_group_name_H-M   'P 1'
#
loop_
_entity.id
_entity.type
_entity.pdbx_description
1 polymer ?
#
loop_
_entity_poly.entity_id
_entity_poly.type
_entity_poly.pdbx_seq_one_letter_code
_entity_poly.pdbx_strand_id
1 'polypeptide(L)' 'MENTPLSTLFSSEIGLLSLFTIGFILCMGVYIFLFVRRHVKEDTEAQQKRD' A
#
# COMPACT_ATOMS: atom_id res chain seq x y z
N MET A 1 -32.83 15.37 -9.92
CA MET A 1 -31.37 15.47 -9.77
C MET A 1 -30.90 14.10 -9.36
N GLU A 2 -30.32 13.33 -10.29
CA GLU A 2 -29.81 12.00 -9.98
C GLU A 2 -28.45 12.18 -9.30
N ASN A 3 -28.43 12.14 -7.97
CA ASN A 3 -27.20 12.10 -7.19
C ASN A 3 -26.65 10.68 -7.21
N THR A 4 -25.86 10.32 -8.22
CA THR A 4 -25.03 9.09 -8.18
C THR A 4 -23.66 9.43 -7.57
N PRO A 5 -23.48 9.38 -6.24
CA PRO A 5 -22.24 9.79 -5.58
C PRO A 5 -21.02 8.96 -6.04
N LEU A 6 -21.26 7.73 -6.50
CA LEU A 6 -20.22 6.85 -7.04
C LEU A 6 -19.71 7.33 -8.41
N SER A 7 -20.58 7.87 -9.28
CA SER A 7 -20.16 8.34 -10.60
C SER A 7 -19.26 9.58 -10.49
N THR A 8 -19.53 10.46 -9.52
CA THR A 8 -18.66 11.61 -9.23
C THR A 8 -17.28 11.18 -8.71
N LEU A 9 -17.21 10.13 -7.89
CA LEU A 9 -15.92 9.63 -7.38
C LEU A 9 -15.05 8.98 -8.47
N PHE A 10 -15.66 8.37 -9.48
CA PHE A 10 -14.92 7.72 -10.57
C PHE A 10 -14.71 8.62 -11.80
N SER A 11 -15.59 9.60 -12.04
CA SER A 11 -15.52 10.48 -13.22
C SER A 11 -15.00 11.89 -12.93
N SER A 12 -14.86 12.30 -11.67
CA SER A 12 -14.24 13.58 -11.32
C SER A 12 -12.71 13.44 -11.24
N GLU A 13 -12.00 14.41 -11.80
CA GLU A 13 -10.53 14.53 -11.76
C GLU A 13 -9.98 14.39 -10.32
N ILE A 14 -10.69 14.96 -9.35
CA ILE A 14 -10.34 14.91 -7.92
C ILE A 14 -10.56 13.50 -7.34
N GLY A 15 -11.62 12.82 -7.75
CA GLY A 15 -11.93 11.46 -7.29
C GLY A 15 -10.87 10.46 -7.72
N LEU A 16 -10.43 10.54 -8.98
CA LEU A 16 -9.38 9.67 -9.52
C LEU A 16 -8.01 9.91 -8.85
N LEU A 17 -7.62 11.17 -8.64
CA LEU A 17 -6.40 11.51 -7.91
C LEU A 17 -6.42 10.97 -6.47
N SER A 18 -7.55 11.12 -5.76
CA SER A 18 -7.69 10.62 -4.39
C SER A 18 -7.60 9.09 -4.33
N LEU A 19 -8.22 8.38 -5.28
CA LEU A 19 -8.18 6.92 -5.36
C LEU A 19 -6.76 6.44 -5.67
N PHE A 20 -6.04 7.14 -6.56
CA PHE A 20 -4.64 6.87 -6.85
C PHE A 20 -3.76 7.06 -5.61
N THR A 21 -3.93 8.15 -4.86
CA THR A 21 -3.18 8.40 -3.63
C THR A 21 -3.44 7.31 -2.58
N ILE A 22 -4.70 6.94 -2.37
CA ILE A 22 -5.06 5.86 -1.44
C ILE A 22 -4.40 4.54 -1.88
N GLY A 23 -4.51 4.19 -3.17
CA GLY A 23 -3.87 3.00 -3.72
C GLY A 23 -2.35 3.00 -3.55
N PHE A 24 -1.70 4.15 -3.78
CA PHE A 24 -0.26 4.32 -3.61
C PHE A 24 0.17 4.10 -2.16
N ILE A 25 -0.55 4.69 -1.19
CA ILE A 25 -0.25 4.52 0.24
C ILE A 25 -0.41 3.06 0.66
N LEU A 26 -1.47 2.37 0.19
CA LEU A 26 -1.68 0.95 0.47
C LEU A 26 -0.54 0.09 -0.10
N CYS A 27 -0.15 0.32 -1.36
CA CYS A 27 0.99 -0.36 -1.97
C CYS A 27 2.29 -0.11 -1.20
N MET A 28 2.55 1.13 -0.77
CA MET A 28 3.73 1.47 0.02
C MET A 28 3.73 0.73 1.37
N GLY A 29 2.60 0.70 2.06
CA GLY A 29 2.45 -0.01 3.33
C GLY A 29 2.73 -1.51 3.18
N VAL A 30 2.16 -2.14 2.15
CA VAL A 30 2.41 -3.56 1.84
C VAL A 30 3.88 -3.79 1.47
N TYR A 31 4.46 -2.92 0.63
CA TYR A 31 5.86 -3.02 0.22
C TYR A 31 6.81 -2.98 1.42
N ILE A 32 6.62 -2.02 2.32
CA ILE A 32 7.43 -1.89 3.54
C ILE A 32 7.23 -3.11 4.43
N PHE A 33 5.99 -3.59 4.62
CA PHE A 33 5.72 -4.78 5.43
C PHE A 33 6.44 -6.02 4.89
N LEU A 34 6.40 -6.24 3.57
CA LEU A 34 7.10 -7.35 2.92
C LEU A 34 8.62 -7.19 3.01
N PHE A 35 9.13 -5.97 2.80
CA PHE A 35 10.55 -5.66 2.90
C PHE A 35 11.08 -5.93 4.31
N VAL A 36 10.41 -5.41 5.35
CA VAL A 36 10.79 -5.62 6.74
C VAL A 36 10.70 -7.10 7.11
N ARG A 37 9.63 -7.82 6.71
CA ARG A 37 9.53 -9.26 6.95
C ARG A 37 10.65 -10.07 6.32
N ARG A 38 11.07 -9.70 5.10
CA ARG A 38 12.18 -10.36 4.40
C ARG A 38 13.50 -10.09 5.11
N HIS A 39 13.74 -8.83 5.48
CA HIS A 39 15.01 -8.39 6.05
C HIS A 39 15.21 -8.89 7.50
N VAL A 40 14.17 -8.82 8.33
CA VAL A 40 14.21 -9.35 9.70
C VAL A 40 14.45 -10.87 9.70
N LYS A 41 13.89 -11.58 8.73
CA LYS A 41 14.13 -13.03 8.59
C LYS A 41 15.59 -13.32 8.23
N GLU A 42 16.17 -12.57 7.29
CA GLU A 42 17.58 -12.70 6.92
C GLU A 42 18.52 -12.37 8.10
N ASP A 43 18.22 -11.34 8.88
CA ASP A 43 19.00 -11.00 10.09
C ASP A 43 18.90 -12.06 11.19
N THR A 44 17.71 -12.64 11.36
CA THR A 44 17.50 -13.72 12.35
C THR A 44 18.25 -14.99 11.95
N GLU A 45 18.20 -15.36 10.66
CA GLU A 45 18.91 -16.54 10.13
C GLU A 45 20.45 -16.35 10.13
N ALA A 46 20.94 -15.13 9.91
CA ALA A 46 22.36 -14.81 9.96
C ALA A 46 22.94 -14.85 11.39
N GLN A 47 22.15 -14.47 12.40
CA GLN A 47 22.55 -14.60 13.81
C GLN A 47 22.52 -16.05 14.29
N GLN A 48 21.50 -16.84 13.89
CA GLN A 48 21.38 -18.24 14.32
C GLN A 48 22.49 -19.17 13.81
N LYS A 49 23.20 -18.79 12.73
CA LYS A 49 24.32 -19.56 12.18
C LYS A 49 25.66 -19.27 12.86
N ARG A 50 25.70 -18.37 13.86
CA ARG A 50 26.92 -17.95 14.56
C ARG A 50 27.04 -18.46 16.00
N ASP A 51 26.04 -19.19 16.50
CA ASP A 51 26.08 -19.94 17.77
C ASP A 51 26.14 -21.45 17.50
#